data_AF-A0A182X828-F1
#
_entry.id   AF-A0A182X828-F1
#
_cell.length_a   1.000
_cell.length_b   1.000
_cell.length_c   1.000
_cell.angle_alpha   90.00
_cell.angle_beta   90.00
_cell.angle_gamma   90.00
#
_symmetry.space_group_name_H-M   'P 1'
#
loop_
_entity.id
_entity.type
_entity.pdbx_description
1 polymer ?
#
loop_
_entity_poly.entity_id
_entity_poly.type
_entity_poly.pdbx_seq_one_letter_code
_entity_poly.pdbx_strand_id
1 'polypeptide(L)'
;YTFVLLIVFLLEIIVGSLAYLYETQIETELQHTLNATFMEHYGVSEQQTMAIDSMQQEFSCCGAVRFEDWRHSVWLRSRRKNLIKPTEGRLVPDSCCITVVSNCGLRDGPSNIHYTGCIYGMMDDLKYHLIILGAIGLGLSAIQVFGMVLSCCLYVKLKDVLD
;
A
#
# COMPACT_ATOMS: atom_id res chain seq x y z
N TYR A 1 -17.95 26.88 18.42
CA TYR A 1 -18.17 25.84 17.40
C TYR A 1 -17.58 26.23 16.05
N THR A 2 -17.94 27.37 15.46
CA THR A 2 -17.38 27.87 14.18
C THR A 2 -15.84 27.92 14.15
N PHE A 3 -15.18 28.39 15.21
CA PHE A 3 -13.72 28.44 15.28
C PHE A 3 -13.07 27.05 15.23
N VAL A 4 -13.69 26.04 15.85
CA VAL A 4 -13.20 24.66 15.81
C VAL A 4 -13.35 24.08 14.40
N LEU A 5 -14.51 24.29 13.76
CA LEU A 5 -14.73 23.87 12.37
C LEU A 5 -13.75 24.53 11.41
N LEU A 6 -13.45 25.83 11.60
CA LEU A 6 -12.46 26.54 10.79
C LEU A 6 -11.07 25.91 10.93
N ILE A 7 -10.63 25.59 12.15
CA ILE A 7 -9.33 24.93 12.37
C ILE A 7 -9.29 23.57 11.68
N VAL A 8 -10.34 22.75 11.83
CA VAL A 8 -10.40 21.43 11.18
C VAL A 8 -10.34 21.57 9.66
N PHE A 9 -11.08 22.52 9.09
CA PHE A 9 -11.07 22.78 7.65
C PHE A 9 -9.67 23.20 7.14
N LEU A 10 -8.97 24.05 7.88
CA LEU A 10 -7.60 24.45 7.52
C LEU A 10 -6.63 23.26 7.58
N LEU A 11 -6.76 22.40 8.60
CA LEU A 11 -5.95 21.18 8.69
C LEU A 11 -6.24 20.23 7.52
N GLU A 12 -7.50 20.12 7.10
CA GLU A 12 -7.90 19.28 5.97
C GLU A 12 -7.28 19.77 4.65
N ILE A 13 -7.25 21.08 4.42
CA ILE A 13 -6.55 21.69 3.26
C ILE A 13 -5.05 21.39 3.32
N ILE A 14 -4.42 21.52 4.49
CA ILE A 14 -2.99 21.23 4.66
C ILE A 14 -2.72 19.76 4.32
N VAL A 15 -3.47 18.82 4.89
CA VAL A 15 -3.32 17.38 4.62
C VAL A 15 -3.55 17.07 3.14
N GLY A 16 -4.60 17.62 2.53
CA GLY A 16 -4.88 17.45 1.11
C GLY A 16 -3.74 17.98 0.22
N SER A 17 -3.19 19.16 0.53
CA SER A 17 -2.06 19.72 -0.22
C SER A 17 -0.78 18.89 -0.08
N LEU A 18 -0.49 18.39 1.13
CA LEU A 18 0.67 17.52 1.35
C LEU A 18 0.49 16.20 0.60
N ALA A 19 -0.68 15.58 0.65
CA ALA A 19 -0.99 14.36 -0.09
C ALA A 19 -0.74 14.54 -1.60
N TYR A 20 -1.20 15.65 -2.18
CA TYR A 20 -0.98 15.99 -3.59
C TYR A 20 0.51 16.16 -3.93
N LEU A 21 1.29 16.83 -3.08
CA LEU A 21 2.72 17.00 -3.30
C LEU A 21 3.48 15.66 -3.25
N TYR A 22 3.12 14.79 -2.30
CA TYR A 22 3.79 13.51 -2.11
C TYR A 22 3.36 12.42 -3.11
N GLU A 23 2.23 12.59 -3.80
CA GLU A 23 1.71 11.60 -4.77
C GLU A 23 2.77 11.17 -5.79
N THR A 24 3.57 12.11 -6.30
CA THR A 24 4.59 11.84 -7.33
C THR A 24 5.82 11.07 -6.81
N GLN A 25 6.13 11.17 -5.51
CA GLN A 25 7.30 10.51 -4.90
C GLN A 25 6.95 9.12 -4.36
N ILE A 26 5.69 8.90 -3.98
CA ILE A 26 5.23 7.63 -3.42
C ILE A 26 5.50 6.47 -4.38
N GLU A 27 5.35 6.66 -5.69
CA GLU A 27 5.53 5.58 -6.66
C GLU A 27 6.95 5.00 -6.64
N THR A 28 7.96 5.87 -6.67
CA THR A 28 9.37 5.48 -6.72
C THR A 28 9.87 4.95 -5.38
N GLU A 29 9.46 5.58 -4.27
CA GLU A 29 9.81 5.14 -2.92
C GLU A 29 9.21 3.77 -2.60
N LEU A 30 7.97 3.54 -3.03
CA LEU A 30 7.30 2.25 -2.89
C LEU A 30 8.01 1.17 -3.71
N GLN A 31 8.37 1.46 -4.96
CA GLN A 31 9.17 0.54 -5.79
C GLN A 31 10.49 0.15 -5.14
N HIS A 32 11.24 1.14 -4.66
CA HIS A 32 12.54 0.91 -4.04
C HIS A 32 12.41 0.10 -2.75
N THR A 33 11.48 0.49 -1.87
CA THR A 33 11.25 -0.17 -0.58
C THR A 33 10.75 -1.59 -0.75
N LEU A 34 9.81 -1.81 -1.68
CA LEU A 34 9.29 -3.14 -1.97
C LEU A 34 10.39 -4.05 -2.52
N ASN A 35 11.15 -3.56 -3.50
CA ASN A 35 12.24 -4.33 -4.09
C ASN A 35 13.28 -4.72 -3.04
N ALA A 36 13.73 -3.77 -2.22
CA ALA A 36 14.66 -4.06 -1.11
C ALA A 36 14.09 -5.12 -0.16
N THR A 37 12.80 -5.02 0.19
CA THR A 37 12.14 -5.99 1.08
C THR A 37 12.11 -7.40 0.48
N PHE A 38 11.74 -7.54 -0.80
CA PHE A 38 11.79 -8.83 -1.50
C PHE A 38 13.21 -9.39 -1.60
N MET A 39 14.19 -8.54 -1.90
CA MET A 39 15.56 -8.98 -2.14
C MET A 39 16.30 -9.36 -0.87
N GLU A 40 16.13 -8.60 0.22
CA GLU A 40 16.99 -8.71 1.40
C GLU A 40 16.35 -9.49 2.55
N HIS A 41 15.01 -9.46 2.65
CA HIS A 41 14.32 -9.91 3.86
C HIS A 41 13.55 -11.22 3.69
N TYR A 42 13.23 -11.62 2.46
CA TYR A 42 12.55 -12.88 2.20
C TYR A 42 13.41 -14.07 2.65
N GLY A 43 12.81 -14.99 3.40
CA GLY A 43 13.47 -16.16 3.97
C GLY A 43 14.45 -15.87 5.12
N VAL A 44 14.72 -14.59 5.44
CA VAL A 44 15.51 -14.17 6.61
C VAL A 44 14.59 -13.90 7.80
N SER A 45 13.53 -13.12 7.57
CA SER A 45 12.52 -12.79 8.57
C SER A 45 11.23 -13.54 8.28
N GLU A 46 10.75 -14.33 9.23
CA GLU A 46 9.50 -15.09 9.07
C GLU A 46 8.31 -14.15 8.83
N GLN A 47 8.21 -13.05 9.59
CA GLN A 47 7.14 -12.08 9.43
C GLN A 47 7.12 -11.44 8.04
N GLN A 48 8.28 -11.02 7.53
CA GLN A 48 8.38 -10.41 6.20
C GLN A 48 8.14 -11.45 5.09
N THR A 49 8.61 -12.69 5.30
CA THR A 49 8.36 -13.81 4.38
C THR A 49 6.85 -14.07 4.26
N MET A 50 6.14 -14.17 5.39
CA MET A 50 4.69 -14.36 5.39
C MET A 50 3.96 -13.20 4.73
N ALA A 51 4.37 -11.95 4.99
CA ALA A 51 3.77 -10.78 4.37
C ALA A 51 3.96 -10.78 2.84
N ILE A 52 5.16 -11.15 2.38
CA ILE A 52 5.45 -11.30 0.95
C ILE A 52 4.62 -12.44 0.35
N ASP A 53 4.57 -13.62 1.00
CA ASP A 53 3.81 -14.77 0.51
C ASP A 53 2.31 -14.45 0.39
N SER A 54 1.75 -13.73 1.37
CA SER A 54 0.36 -13.25 1.31
C SER A 54 0.15 -12.24 0.20
N MET A 55 1.06 -11.27 0.05
CA MET A 55 1.00 -10.27 -1.01
C MET A 55 0.99 -10.92 -2.40
N GLN A 56 1.81 -11.96 -2.61
CA GLN A 56 1.89 -12.69 -3.86
C GLN A 56 0.59 -13.40 -4.23
N GLN A 57 -0.09 -13.97 -3.23
CA GLN A 57 -1.38 -14.64 -3.41
C GLN A 57 -2.51 -13.62 -3.63
N GLU A 58 -2.56 -12.57 -2.81
CA GLU A 58 -3.60 -11.54 -2.86
C GLU A 58 -3.61 -10.82 -4.21
N PHE A 59 -2.44 -10.39 -4.68
CA PHE A 59 -2.31 -9.65 -5.94
C PHE A 59 -1.97 -10.54 -7.13
N SER A 60 -1.96 -11.87 -6.98
CA SER A 60 -1.68 -12.81 -8.07
C SER A 60 -0.42 -12.42 -8.85
N CYS A 61 0.70 -12.27 -8.12
CA CYS A 61 1.95 -11.69 -8.60
C CYS A 61 3.17 -12.50 -8.14
N CYS A 62 4.33 -12.26 -8.75
CA CYS A 62 5.59 -12.87 -8.36
C CYS A 62 6.75 -11.88 -8.46
N GLY A 63 7.49 -11.72 -7.36
CA GLY A 63 8.58 -10.76 -7.27
C GLY A 63 8.09 -9.33 -7.07
N ALA A 64 9.02 -8.40 -6.84
CA ALA A 64 8.67 -7.01 -6.59
C ALA A 64 8.18 -6.33 -7.88
N VAL A 65 8.99 -6.38 -8.94
CA VAL A 65 8.69 -5.84 -10.27
C VAL A 65 8.42 -6.97 -11.26
N ARG A 66 9.15 -8.08 -11.16
CA ARG A 66 8.94 -9.29 -11.98
C ARG A 66 9.40 -10.57 -11.27
N PHE A 67 8.98 -11.72 -11.77
CA PHE A 67 9.38 -13.01 -11.17
C PHE A 67 10.90 -13.25 -11.22
N GLU A 68 11.61 -12.68 -12.21
CA GLU A 68 13.06 -12.85 -12.32
C GLU A 68 13.83 -12.19 -11.18
N ASP A 69 13.21 -11.26 -10.43
CA ASP A 69 13.83 -10.58 -9.28
C ASP A 69 14.34 -11.59 -8.25
N TRP A 70 13.67 -12.74 -8.10
CA TRP A 70 14.09 -13.81 -7.21
C TRP A 70 15.52 -14.29 -7.46
N ARG A 71 16.01 -14.22 -8.71
CA ARG A 71 17.41 -14.53 -9.10
C ARG A 71 18.43 -13.64 -8.41
N HIS A 72 18.03 -12.44 -8.03
CA HIS A 72 18.87 -11.45 -7.38
C HIS A 72 18.71 -11.43 -5.85
N SER A 73 17.67 -12.09 -5.32
CA SER A 73 17.37 -12.12 -3.89
C SER A 73 18.45 -12.85 -3.07
N VAL A 74 18.64 -12.40 -1.84
CA VAL A 74 19.48 -13.05 -0.83
C VAL A 74 18.98 -14.47 -0.57
N TRP A 75 17.67 -14.70 -0.59
CA TRP A 75 17.07 -16.01 -0.41
C TRP A 75 17.60 -17.05 -1.41
N LEU A 76 17.65 -16.70 -2.70
CA LEU A 76 18.11 -17.63 -3.74
C LEU A 76 19.63 -17.67 -3.89
N ARG A 77 20.33 -16.53 -3.68
CA ARG A 77 21.78 -16.43 -3.86
C ARG A 77 22.60 -16.85 -2.64
N SER A 78 22.04 -16.83 -1.44
CA SER A 78 22.82 -17.02 -0.22
C SER A 78 23.31 -18.46 -0.06
N ARG A 79 24.59 -18.59 0.30
CA ARG A 79 25.18 -19.87 0.71
C ARG A 79 25.00 -20.17 2.19
N ARG A 80 24.44 -19.23 2.98
CA ARG A 80 24.24 -19.37 4.42
C ARG A 80 22.91 -20.05 4.75
N LYS A 81 22.83 -21.36 4.47
CA LYS A 81 21.62 -22.19 4.70
C LYS A 81 21.14 -22.25 6.16
N ASN A 82 22.00 -21.93 7.13
CA ASN A 82 21.66 -21.98 8.55
C ASN A 82 20.93 -20.71 9.07
N LEU A 83 20.89 -19.64 8.27
CA LEU A 83 20.28 -18.36 8.65
C LEU A 83 19.08 -17.99 7.77
N ILE A 84 18.83 -18.77 6.71
CA ILE A 84 17.85 -18.44 5.67
C ILE A 84 17.07 -19.70 5.35
N LYS A 85 15.75 -19.56 5.19
CA LYS A 85 14.84 -20.65 4.83
C LYS A 85 15.33 -21.35 3.54
N PRO A 86 15.52 -22.69 3.55
CA PRO A 86 16.06 -23.40 2.41
C PRO A 86 15.15 -23.25 1.18
N THR A 87 15.78 -23.06 0.03
CA THR A 87 15.10 -22.94 -1.27
C THR A 87 14.63 -24.28 -1.80
N GLU A 88 15.25 -25.39 -1.39
CA GLU A 88 14.93 -26.75 -1.86
C GLU A 88 14.96 -26.89 -3.39
N GLY A 89 15.77 -26.06 -4.06
CA GLY A 89 15.88 -26.02 -5.52
C GLY A 89 14.81 -25.17 -6.21
N ARG A 90 13.89 -24.54 -5.45
CA ARG A 90 12.89 -23.62 -5.99
C ARG A 90 13.54 -22.36 -6.56
N LEU A 91 13.07 -21.95 -7.73
CA LEU A 91 13.48 -20.73 -8.43
C LEU A 91 12.70 -19.51 -7.93
N VAL A 92 11.47 -19.74 -7.46
CA VAL A 92 10.58 -18.74 -6.86
C VAL A 92 9.85 -19.37 -5.66
N PRO A 93 9.30 -18.57 -4.74
CA PRO A 93 8.39 -19.06 -3.71
C PRO A 93 7.17 -19.81 -4.25
N ASP A 94 6.66 -20.79 -3.50
CA ASP A 94 5.43 -21.50 -3.88
C ASP A 94 4.19 -20.58 -3.85
N SER A 95 4.25 -19.46 -3.13
CA SER A 95 3.26 -18.38 -3.13
C SER A 95 3.17 -17.63 -4.47
N CYS A 96 4.17 -17.72 -5.35
CA CYS A 96 4.09 -17.21 -6.73
C CYS A 96 3.20 -18.06 -7.65
N CYS A 97 2.84 -19.28 -7.23
CA CYS A 97 2.19 -20.22 -8.09
C CYS A 97 0.70 -19.93 -8.28
N ILE A 98 0.22 -20.13 -9.50
CA ILE A 98 -1.20 -20.00 -9.84
C ILE A 98 -2.02 -20.98 -9.00
N THR A 99 -1.50 -22.19 -8.79
CA THR A 99 -2.03 -23.15 -7.82
C THR A 99 -0.96 -23.42 -6.78
N VAL A 100 -1.22 -22.98 -5.55
CA VAL A 100 -0.27 -23.10 -4.45
C VAL A 100 -0.19 -24.56 -4.00
N VAL A 101 0.83 -25.25 -4.48
CA VAL A 101 1.19 -26.62 -4.08
C VAL A 101 2.67 -26.68 -3.71
N SER A 102 3.02 -27.60 -2.83
CA SER A 102 4.41 -27.79 -2.40
C SER A 102 5.33 -28.04 -3.59
N ASN A 103 6.46 -27.32 -3.63
CA ASN A 103 7.48 -27.44 -4.68
C ASN A 103 7.04 -27.02 -6.08
N CYS A 104 5.95 -26.28 -6.20
CA CYS A 104 5.54 -25.69 -7.47
C CYS A 104 6.60 -24.71 -8.03
N GLY A 105 7.27 -23.96 -7.15
CA GLY A 105 8.30 -22.99 -7.51
C GLY A 105 9.59 -23.59 -8.10
N LEU A 106 9.68 -24.91 -8.27
CA LEU A 106 10.78 -25.58 -8.99
C LEU A 106 10.82 -25.22 -10.49
N ARG A 107 9.69 -24.79 -11.07
CA ARG A 107 9.57 -24.44 -12.49
C ARG A 107 8.89 -23.08 -12.64
N ASP A 108 9.53 -22.16 -13.35
CA ASP A 108 9.08 -20.79 -13.58
C ASP A 108 8.28 -20.64 -14.89
N GLY A 109 7.52 -21.66 -15.28
CA GLY A 109 6.73 -21.64 -16.53
C GLY A 109 5.49 -20.75 -16.47
N PRO A 110 5.01 -20.23 -17.61
CA PRO A 110 3.93 -19.24 -17.66
C PRO A 110 2.55 -19.79 -17.26
N SER A 111 2.37 -21.10 -17.32
CA SER A 111 1.15 -21.79 -16.86
C SER A 111 1.22 -22.21 -15.38
N ASN A 112 2.31 -21.88 -14.69
CA ASN A 112 2.59 -22.37 -13.34
C ASN A 112 2.68 -21.22 -12.33
N ILE A 113 3.26 -20.09 -12.72
CA ILE A 113 3.49 -18.93 -11.86
C ILE A 113 2.97 -17.64 -12.48
N HIS A 114 2.71 -16.65 -11.64
CA HIS A 114 2.44 -15.28 -12.08
C HIS A 114 3.74 -14.61 -12.55
N TYR A 115 3.71 -13.89 -13.67
CA TYR A 115 4.89 -13.19 -14.22
C TYR A 115 4.91 -11.70 -13.88
N THR A 116 3.76 -11.16 -13.45
CA THR A 116 3.56 -9.78 -13.04
C THR A 116 4.19 -9.52 -11.67
N GLY A 117 4.86 -8.38 -11.50
CA GLY A 117 5.35 -7.95 -10.19
C GLY A 117 4.23 -7.48 -9.27
N CYS A 118 4.46 -7.64 -7.97
CA CYS A 118 3.50 -7.25 -6.95
C CYS A 118 3.34 -5.73 -6.83
N ILE A 119 4.32 -4.96 -7.31
CA ILE A 119 4.25 -3.50 -7.33
C ILE A 119 3.01 -2.99 -8.06
N TYR A 120 2.61 -3.62 -9.17
CA TYR A 120 1.50 -3.15 -9.98
C TYR A 120 0.16 -3.31 -9.28
N GLY A 121 -0.10 -4.49 -8.72
CA GLY A 121 -1.33 -4.75 -7.95
C GLY A 121 -1.41 -3.89 -6.69
N MET A 122 -0.30 -3.79 -5.94
CA MET A 122 -0.25 -2.98 -4.72
C MET A 122 -0.41 -1.48 -5.02
N MET A 123 0.14 -0.97 -6.11
CA MET A 123 -0.05 0.42 -6.52
C MET A 123 -1.48 0.73 -6.93
N ASP A 124 -2.12 -0.19 -7.65
CA ASP A 124 -3.52 -0.04 -8.06
C ASP A 124 -4.45 -0.02 -6.83
N ASP A 125 -4.23 -0.95 -5.90
CA ASP A 125 -4.96 -1.01 -4.64
C ASP A 125 -4.75 0.25 -3.78
N LEU A 126 -3.52 0.73 -3.67
CA LEU A 126 -3.22 1.97 -2.96
C LEU A 126 -3.92 3.17 -3.60
N LYS A 127 -3.88 3.30 -4.94
CA LYS A 127 -4.55 4.38 -5.67
C LYS A 127 -6.07 4.33 -5.45
N TYR A 128 -6.66 3.15 -5.51
CA TYR A 128 -8.08 2.96 -5.27
C TYR A 128 -8.50 3.43 -3.86
N HIS A 129 -7.76 3.03 -2.83
CA HIS A 129 -8.02 3.47 -1.46
C HIS A 129 -7.82 4.98 -1.27
N LEU A 130 -6.80 5.56 -1.89
CA LEU A 130 -6.57 7.02 -1.86
C LEU A 130 -7.72 7.80 -2.49
N ILE A 131 -8.30 7.31 -3.59
CA ILE A 131 -9.48 7.94 -4.21
C ILE A 131 -10.68 7.93 -3.25
N ILE A 132 -10.92 6.81 -2.56
CA ILE A 132 -12.00 6.72 -1.56
C ILE A 132 -11.78 7.70 -0.41
N LEU A 133 -10.56 7.75 0.14
CA LEU A 133 -10.22 8.69 1.21
C LEU A 133 -10.38 10.15 0.77
N GLY A 134 -10.00 10.47 -0.47
CA GLY A 134 -10.21 11.78 -1.07
C GLY A 134 -11.69 12.15 -1.18
N ALA A 135 -12.54 11.21 -1.59
CA ALA A 135 -13.98 11.43 -1.65
C ALA A 135 -14.61 11.66 -0.27
N ILE A 136 -14.19 10.91 0.75
CA ILE A 136 -14.63 11.09 2.14
C ILE A 136 -14.20 12.46 2.66
N GLY A 137 -12.94 12.84 2.45
CA GLY A 137 -12.42 14.16 2.81
C GLY A 137 -13.26 15.27 2.18
N LEU A 138 -13.43 15.26 0.86
CA LEU A 138 -14.25 16.26 0.17
C LEU A 138 -15.68 16.38 0.76
N GLY A 139 -16.30 15.25 1.12
CA GLY A 139 -17.58 15.23 1.81
C GLY A 139 -17.55 15.90 3.19
N LEU A 140 -16.51 15.62 3.99
CA LEU A 140 -16.30 16.24 5.31
C LEU A 140 -16.09 17.76 5.19
N SER A 141 -15.24 18.19 4.25
CA SER A 141 -15.07 19.61 3.90
C SER A 141 -16.40 20.31 3.62
N ALA A 142 -17.26 19.71 2.80
CA ALA A 142 -18.57 20.29 2.48
C ALA A 142 -19.46 20.42 3.72
N ILE A 143 -19.54 19.38 4.56
CA ILE A 143 -20.33 19.38 5.80
C ILE A 143 -19.83 20.46 6.76
N GLN A 144 -18.51 20.63 6.90
CA GLN A 144 -17.92 21.66 7.76
C GLN A 144 -18.33 23.07 7.30
N VAL A 145 -18.32 23.33 5.98
CA VAL A 145 -18.75 24.62 5.42
C VAL A 145 -20.22 24.87 5.73
N PHE A 146 -21.10 23.89 5.54
CA PHE A 146 -22.51 24.02 5.93
C PHE A 146 -22.66 24.27 7.43
N GLY A 147 -21.90 23.55 8.27
CA GLY A 147 -21.89 23.74 9.72
C GLY A 147 -21.47 25.15 10.13
N MET A 148 -20.45 25.72 9.46
CA MET A 148 -20.03 27.10 9.70
C MET A 148 -21.13 28.11 9.32
N VAL A 149 -21.76 27.96 8.15
CA VAL A 149 -22.85 28.85 7.70
C VAL A 149 -24.03 28.81 8.68
N LEU A 150 -24.51 27.62 9.02
CA LEU A 150 -25.64 27.45 9.95
C LEU A 150 -25.31 28.01 11.34
N SER A 151 -24.09 27.81 11.83
CA SER A 151 -23.65 28.34 13.13
C SER A 151 -23.62 29.88 13.14
N CYS A 152 -23.15 30.50 12.05
CA CYS A 152 -23.18 31.95 11.90
C CYS A 152 -24.62 32.48 11.85
N CYS A 153 -25.50 31.85 11.07
CA CYS A 153 -26.91 32.23 11.00
C CYS A 153 -27.60 32.12 12.36
N LEU A 154 -27.37 31.02 13.10
CA LEU A 154 -27.93 30.81 14.42
C LEU A 154 -27.38 31.83 15.43
N TYR A 155 -26.08 32.14 15.38
CA TYR A 155 -25.46 33.13 16.26
C TYR A 155 -26.06 34.53 16.06
N VAL A 156 -26.27 34.96 14.81
CA VAL A 156 -26.92 36.24 14.51
C VAL A 156 -28.35 36.25 15.04
N LYS A 157 -29.13 35.20 14.78
CA LYS A 157 -30.51 35.10 15.27
C LYS A 157 -30.63 35.06 16.78
N LEU A 158 -29.71 34.37 17.47
CA LEU A 158 -29.69 34.33 18.93
C LEU A 158 -29.32 35.69 19.52
N LYS A 159 -28.38 36.40 18.91
CA LYS A 159 -28.00 37.76 19.32
C LYS A 159 -29.17 38.74 19.16
N ASP A 160 -29.90 38.69 18.04
CA ASP A 160 -31.08 39.52 17.79
C ASP A 160 -32.23 39.30 18.80
N VAL A 161 -32.30 38.12 19.44
CA VAL A 161 -33.34 37.79 20.44
C VAL A 161 -32.92 38.20 21.85
N LEU A 162 -31.62 38.29 22.13
CA LEU A 162 -31.10 38.66 23.44
C LEU A 162 -30.94 40.18 23.62
N ASP A 163 -30.76 40.94 22.54
CA ASP A 163 -30.68 42.41 22.51
C ASP A 163 -32.07 43.05 22.39
#